data_AF-A0A257JE55-F1
#
_entry.id   AF-A0A257JE55-F1
#
_cell.length_a   1.000
_cell.length_b   1.000
_cell.length_c   1.000
_cell.angle_alpha   90.00
_cell.angle_beta   90.00
_cell.angle_gamma   90.00
#
_symmetry.space_group_name_H-M   'P 1'
#
loop_
_entity.id
_entity.type
_entity.pdbx_description
1 polymer ?
#
loop_
_entity_poly.entity_id
_entity_poly.type
_entity_poly.pdbx_seq_one_letter_code
_entity_poly.pdbx_strand_id
1 'polypeptide(L)'
;PGGFGTLDELFETMTLIQTGKSRRRPILLFGRAFWEGLLNFQHLVDTGMISPGDLGLFHFVETAEEAWAQLAEHYGFELPATGTGAFADDI
;
A
#
# COMPACT_ATOMS: atom_id res chain seq x y z
N PRO A 1 -6.76 -7.11 -0.24
CA PRO A 1 -6.98 -8.05 -1.37
C PRO A 1 -8.12 -7.56 -2.28
N GLY A 2 -8.02 -7.77 -3.60
CA GLY A 2 -9.02 -7.27 -4.55
C GLY A 2 -8.85 -7.82 -5.96
N GLY A 3 -9.81 -7.54 -6.85
CA GLY A 3 -9.85 -8.02 -8.24
C GLY A 3 -9.40 -6.95 -9.25
N PHE A 4 -9.91 -7.01 -10.49
CA PHE A 4 -9.50 -6.10 -11.56
C PHE A 4 -9.70 -4.62 -11.25
N GLY A 5 -10.81 -4.21 -10.63
CA GLY A 5 -11.02 -2.81 -10.27
C GLY A 5 -10.00 -2.30 -9.25
N THR A 6 -9.64 -3.12 -8.27
CA THR A 6 -8.60 -2.79 -7.30
C THR A 6 -7.22 -2.69 -7.94
N LEU A 7 -6.92 -3.56 -8.92
CA LEU A 7 -5.68 -3.49 -9.68
C LEU A 7 -5.62 -2.23 -10.55
N ASP A 8 -6.72 -1.87 -11.21
CA ASP A 8 -6.83 -0.66 -12.02
C ASP A 8 -6.50 0.59 -11.19
N GLU A 9 -7.18 0.77 -10.06
CA GLU A 9 -6.94 1.88 -9.13
C GLU A 9 -5.50 1.86 -8.57
N LEU A 10 -4.96 0.68 -8.25
CA LEU A 10 -3.59 0.53 -7.74
C LEU A 10 -2.56 0.99 -8.77
N PHE A 11 -2.65 0.50 -10.02
CA PHE A 11 -1.69 0.86 -11.07
C PHE A 11 -1.84 2.32 -11.51
N GLU A 12 -3.07 2.85 -11.59
CA GLU A 12 -3.29 4.27 -11.85
C GLU A 12 -2.63 5.13 -10.76
N THR A 13 -2.87 4.80 -9.49
CA THR A 13 -2.31 5.55 -8.35
C THR A 13 -0.78 5.51 -8.35
N MET A 14 -0.18 4.33 -8.54
CA MET A 14 1.29 4.19 -8.64
C MET A 14 1.85 5.02 -9.79
N THR A 15 1.22 4.98 -10.97
CA THR A 15 1.66 5.74 -12.16
C THR A 15 1.59 7.25 -11.92
N LEU A 16 0.50 7.73 -11.31
CA LEU A 16 0.35 9.16 -10.99
C LEU A 16 1.40 9.65 -9.99
N ILE A 17 1.76 8.83 -8.99
CA ILE A 17 2.80 9.17 -8.02
C ILE A 17 4.18 9.11 -8.65
N GLN A 18 4.48 8.05 -9.41
CA GLN A 18 5.74 7.85 -10.12
C GLN A 18 6.06 9.02 -11.06
N THR A 19 5.05 9.49 -11.81
CA THR A 19 5.18 10.58 -12.79
C THR A 19 5.08 11.98 -12.17
N GLY A 20 4.92 12.08 -10.85
CA GLY A 20 4.79 13.36 -10.13
C GLY A 20 3.50 14.12 -10.43
N LYS A 21 2.48 13.43 -10.97
CA LYS A 21 1.15 14.01 -11.27
C LYS A 21 0.23 14.05 -10.06
N SER A 22 0.57 13.32 -9.00
CA SER A 22 -0.10 13.35 -7.70
C SER A 22 0.90 13.58 -6.57
N ARG A 23 0.41 14.08 -5.42
CA ARG A 23 1.24 14.14 -4.21
C ARG A 23 1.66 12.72 -3.82
N ARG A 24 2.90 12.56 -3.35
CA ARG A 24 3.33 11.30 -2.74
C ARG A 24 2.45 11.02 -1.51
N ARG A 25 1.71 9.92 -1.57
CA ARG A 25 0.96 9.35 -0.44
C ARG A 25 1.41 7.90 -0.27
N PRO A 26 1.44 7.36 0.95
CA PRO A 26 1.76 5.96 1.16
C PRO A 26 0.67 5.08 0.54
N ILE A 27 1.09 4.07 -0.25
CA ILE A 27 0.21 3.02 -0.75
C ILE A 27 0.38 1.80 0.18
N LEU A 28 -0.71 1.34 0.79
CA LEU A 28 -0.67 0.22 1.73
C LEU A 28 -1.41 -0.98 1.13
N LEU A 29 -0.70 -2.10 1.00
CA LEU A 29 -1.21 -3.34 0.43
C LEU A 29 -1.42 -4.37 1.54
N PHE A 30 -2.69 -4.63 1.87
CA PHE A 30 -3.04 -5.61 2.90
C PHE A 30 -2.89 -7.06 2.43
N GLY A 31 -2.20 -7.87 3.22
CA GLY A 31 -2.01 -9.30 3.01
C GLY A 31 -0.96 -9.60 1.95
N ARG A 32 0.33 -9.59 2.32
CA ARG A 32 1.46 -9.78 1.40
C ARG A 32 1.31 -11.01 0.50
N ALA A 33 0.95 -12.15 1.08
CA ALA A 33 0.86 -13.42 0.37
C ALA A 33 -0.12 -13.38 -0.81
N PHE A 34 -1.22 -12.62 -0.69
CA PHE A 34 -2.17 -12.43 -1.79
C PHE A 34 -1.52 -11.70 -2.98
N TRP A 35 -0.81 -10.61 -2.69
CA TRP A 35 -0.21 -9.77 -3.73
C TRP A 35 1.00 -10.42 -4.39
N GLU A 36 1.88 -11.08 -3.61
CA GLU A 36 3.02 -11.81 -4.16
C GLU A 36 2.58 -13.03 -4.98
N GLY A 37 1.44 -13.64 -4.65
CA GLY A 37 0.82 -14.69 -5.47
C GLY A 37 0.19 -14.17 -6.77
N LEU A 38 -0.22 -12.89 -6.80
CA LEU A 38 -0.89 -12.26 -7.94
C LEU A 38 0.09 -11.60 -8.92
N LEU A 39 1.11 -10.90 -8.39
CA LEU A 39 2.07 -10.12 -9.17
C LEU A 39 3.46 -10.21 -8.57
N ASN A 40 4.44 -10.57 -9.40
CA ASN A 40 5.84 -10.44 -9.06
C ASN A 40 6.33 -9.03 -9.43
N PHE A 41 6.31 -8.10 -8.48
CA PHE A 41 6.81 -6.73 -8.69
C PHE A 41 8.31 -6.70 -9.03
N GLN A 42 9.11 -7.63 -8.51
CA GLN A 42 10.53 -7.73 -8.84
C GLN A 42 10.75 -8.06 -10.31
N HIS A 43 9.88 -8.87 -10.92
CA HIS A 43 9.95 -9.17 -12.35
C HIS A 43 9.80 -7.91 -13.22
N LEU A 44 8.98 -6.93 -12.79
CA LEU A 44 8.85 -5.65 -13.49
C LEU A 44 10.13 -4.82 -13.42
N VAL A 45 10.87 -4.89 -12.30
CA VAL A 45 12.19 -4.27 -12.18
C VAL A 45 13.20 -4.98 -13.06
N ASP A 46 13.27 -6.31 -12.97
CA ASP A 46 14.24 -7.14 -13.69
C ASP A 46 14.10 -7.01 -15.22
N THR A 47 12.88 -6.80 -15.70
CA THR A 47 12.58 -6.57 -17.13
C THR A 47 12.65 -5.10 -17.56
N GLY A 48 12.99 -4.19 -16.64
CA GLY A 48 13.13 -2.76 -16.92
C GLY A 48 11.82 -2.01 -17.17
N MET A 49 10.68 -2.57 -16.74
CA MET A 49 9.36 -1.95 -16.87
C MET A 49 9.11 -0.87 -15.82
N ILE A 50 9.72 -1.02 -14.63
CA ILE A 50 9.75 -0.01 -13.56
C ILE A 50 11.17 0.14 -13.01
N SER A 51 11.45 1.25 -12.32
CA SER A 51 12.74 1.45 -11.66
C SER A 51 12.80 0.69 -10.32
N PRO A 52 14.00 0.31 -9.82
CA PRO A 52 14.13 -0.30 -8.50
C PRO A 52 13.55 0.56 -7.36
N GLY A 53 13.57 1.89 -7.52
CA GLY A 53 13.02 2.82 -6.54
C GLY A 53 11.49 2.81 -6.47
N ASP A 54 10.81 2.32 -7.50
CA ASP A 54 9.34 2.25 -7.55
C ASP A 54 8.77 1.19 -6.59
N LEU A 55 9.59 0.21 -6.17
CA LEU A 55 9.22 -0.72 -5.12
C LEU A 55 9.03 -0.03 -3.75
N GLY A 56 9.56 1.19 -3.59
CA GLY A 56 9.32 2.03 -2.42
C GLY A 56 8.02 2.84 -2.46
N LEU A 57 7.21 2.72 -3.52
CA LEU A 57 5.92 3.41 -3.62
C LEU A 57 4.84 2.78 -2.73
N PHE A 58 4.99 1.52 -2.35
CA PHE A 58 4.02 0.78 -1.57
C PHE A 58 4.65 0.01 -0.41
N HIS A 59 3.84 -0.30 0.59
CA HIS A 59 4.22 -1.11 1.75
C HIS A 59 3.19 -2.21 1.97
N PHE A 60 3.66 -3.42 2.24
CA PHE A 60 2.78 -4.50 2.70
C PHE A 60 2.48 -4.34 4.19
N VAL A 61 1.24 -4.58 4.57
CA VAL A 61 0.75 -4.56 5.95
C VAL A 61 -0.18 -5.74 6.18
N GLU A 62 -0.19 -6.28 7.39
CA GLU A 62 -1.03 -7.43 7.75
C GLU A 62 -2.20 -7.01 8.66
N THR A 63 -2.04 -5.91 9.42
CA THR A 63 -3.08 -5.44 10.35
C THR A 63 -3.39 -3.95 10.20
N ALA A 64 -4.54 -3.55 10.75
CA ALA A 64 -4.94 -2.15 10.77
C ALA A 64 -3.96 -1.29 11.60
N GLU A 65 -3.39 -1.86 12.66
CA GLU A 65 -2.39 -1.22 13.52
C GLU A 65 -1.09 -0.95 12.75
N GLU A 66 -0.61 -1.92 11.96
CA GLU A 66 0.56 -1.72 11.10
C GLU A 66 0.31 -0.64 10.05
N ALA A 67 -0.86 -0.67 9.42
CA ALA A 67 -1.25 0.35 8.47
C ALA A 67 -1.30 1.75 9.10
N TRP A 68 -1.90 1.86 10.29
CA TRP A 68 -1.95 3.11 11.03
C TRP A 68 -0.55 3.60 11.44
N ALA A 69 0.33 2.70 11.88
CA ALA A 69 1.72 3.03 12.19
C ALA A 69 2.45 3.62 10.97
N GLN A 70 2.30 3.02 9.79
CA GLN A 70 2.88 3.54 8.54
C GLN A 70 2.33 4.94 8.18
N LEU A 71 1.03 5.16 8.35
CA LEU A 71 0.42 6.47 8.11
C LEU A 71 0.90 7.51 9.12
N ALA A 72 0.96 7.17 10.39
CA ALA A 72 1.40 8.05 11.45
C ALA A 72 2.86 8.47 11.27
N GLU A 73 3.74 7.52 10.93
CA GLU A 73 5.13 7.79 10.59
C GLU A 73 5.24 8.74 9.38
N HIS A 74 4.51 8.46 8.29
CA HIS A 74 4.57 9.26 7.06
C HIS A 74 4.11 10.71 7.27
N TYR A 75 3.08 10.94 8.10
CA TYR A 75 2.50 12.26 8.31
C TYR A 75 2.95 12.95 9.61
N GLY A 76 3.76 12.28 10.44
CA GLY A 76 4.23 12.79 11.72
C GLY A 76 3.14 12.91 12.79
N PHE A 77 2.17 11.98 12.80
CA PHE A 77 1.16 11.92 13.85
C PHE A 77 1.67 11.17 15.09
N GLU A 78 1.27 11.59 16.28
CA GLU A 78 1.41 10.76 17.48
C GLU A 78 0.40 9.61 17.41
N LEU A 79 0.84 8.39 17.75
CA LEU A 79 -0.05 7.23 17.80
C LEU A 79 -0.98 7.35 19.02
N PRO A 80 -2.30 7.53 18.84
CA PRO A 80 -3.23 7.45 19.96
C PRO A 80 -3.23 6.02 20.52
N ALA A 81 -3.58 5.87 21.80
CA ALA A 81 -3.83 4.55 22.36
C ALA A 81 -4.90 3.84 21.53
N THR A 82 -4.55 2.70 20.92
CA THR A 82 -5.48 1.93 20.10
C THR A 82 -6.62 1.42 20.98
N GLY A 83 -7.82 1.95 20.76
CA GLY A 83 -9.06 1.44 21.34
C GLY A 83 -9.90 0.78 20.25
N THR A 84 -10.45 -0.39 20.51
CA THR A 84 -11.44 -1.03 19.65
C THR A 84 -12.65 -0.10 19.51
N GLY A 85 -12.88 0.44 18.32
CA GLY A 85 -14.04 1.27 18.05
C GLY A 85 -15.32 0.45 18.16
N ALA A 86 -16.43 1.05 18.59
CA ALA A 86 -17.72 0.37 18.82
C ALA A 86 -18.34 -0.33 17.58
N PHE A 87 -17.68 -0.26 16.41
CA PHE A 87 -18.09 -0.91 15.16
C PHE A 87 -17.20 -2.11 14.79
N ALA A 88 -16.21 -2.47 15.61
CA ALA A 88 -15.31 -3.59 15.34
C ALA A 88 -15.88 -4.94 15.82
N ASP A 89 -17.00 -4.94 16.55
CA ASP A 89 -17.63 -6.15 17.10
C ASP A 89 -18.59 -6.86 16.10
N ASP A 90 -18.78 -6.31 14.89
CA ASP A 90 -19.77 -6.78 13.91
C ASP A 90 -19.16 -7.49 12.67
N ILE A 91 -18.02 -8.18 12.81
CA ILE A 91 -17.47 -9.09 11.76
C ILE A 91 -17.08 -10.44 12.36
#